data_AF-A0A9W6A2S9-F1
#
_entry.id   AF-A0A9W6A2S9-F1
#
_cell.length_a   1.000
_cell.length_b   1.000
_cell.length_c   1.000
_cell.angle_alpha   90.00
_cell.angle_beta   90.00
_cell.angle_gamma   90.00
#
_symmetry.space_group_name_H-M   'P 1'
#
loop_
_entity.id
_entity.type
_entity.pdbx_description
1 polymer ?
#
loop_
_entity_poly.entity_id
_entity_poly.type
_entity_poly.pdbx_seq_one_letter_code
_entity_poly.pdbx_strand_id
1 'polypeptide(L)'
;MYLVSPPLPRGVSAVHFNITSHDQGYCDDPSKGLWSWFDVSILGTEREDEVPTFSDLSDPSCLKPRPEDYGQVLQDRGLHLKDIPKGDSAKPGIAKRVTANKIHRTWQQQVIIWRLEDGGDEASFLSLLEEGDRLVIWARTQFPGWVNCVKKVEIMISVDETTQAVQVPVRSALTLPENTSYSDTYHEETVNGAP
;
A
#
# COMPACT_ATOMS: atom_id res chain seq x y z
N MET A 1 -14.54 -5.81 7.23
CA MET A 1 -13.28 -5.14 6.84
C MET A 1 -12.55 -4.75 8.12
N TYR A 2 -11.23 -4.91 8.23
CA TYR A 2 -10.53 -4.60 9.49
C TYR A 2 -9.62 -3.39 9.42
N LEU A 3 -8.80 -3.31 8.37
CA LEU A 3 -7.87 -2.21 8.16
C LEU A 3 -7.83 -1.89 6.68
N VAL A 4 -7.81 -0.59 6.37
CA VAL A 4 -7.48 -0.06 5.04
C VAL A 4 -6.22 0.77 5.22
N SER A 5 -5.20 0.52 4.42
CA SER A 5 -3.97 1.32 4.47
C SER A 5 -4.22 2.75 3.96
N PRO A 6 -3.33 3.69 4.32
CA PRO A 6 -3.16 4.91 3.53
C PRO A 6 -2.87 4.57 2.04
N PRO A 7 -3.01 5.54 1.12
CA PRO A 7 -2.56 5.38 -0.25
C PRO A 7 -1.10 4.93 -0.29
N LEU A 8 -0.82 3.93 -1.12
CA LEU A 8 0.51 3.36 -1.27
C LEU A 8 1.39 4.34 -2.05
N PRO A 9 2.66 4.48 -1.66
CA PRO A 9 3.65 5.18 -2.46
C PRO A 9 3.94 4.38 -3.75
N ARG A 10 4.51 5.05 -4.75
CA ARG A 10 5.04 4.39 -5.93
C ARG A 10 6.21 3.46 -5.58
N GLY A 11 6.32 2.34 -6.30
CA GLY A 11 7.49 1.46 -6.24
C GLY A 11 7.57 0.62 -4.97
N VAL A 12 6.42 0.13 -4.49
CA VAL A 12 6.36 -0.81 -3.36
C VAL A 12 7.21 -2.05 -3.67
N SER A 13 8.24 -2.29 -2.86
CA SER A 13 9.14 -3.44 -2.97
C SER A 13 8.80 -4.55 -1.98
N ALA A 14 8.22 -4.19 -0.84
CA ALA A 14 7.80 -5.14 0.18
C ALA A 14 6.58 -4.66 0.96
N VAL A 15 5.80 -5.63 1.45
CA VAL A 15 4.69 -5.40 2.38
C VAL A 15 4.84 -6.32 3.58
N HIS A 16 4.77 -5.72 4.76
CA HIS A 16 4.92 -6.40 6.04
C HIS A 16 3.59 -6.31 6.79
N PHE A 17 3.00 -7.47 7.08
CA PHE A 17 1.79 -7.59 7.88
C PHE A 17 2.17 -8.02 9.30
N ASN A 18 1.76 -7.24 10.30
CA ASN A 18 1.88 -7.61 11.70
C ASN A 18 0.47 -7.72 12.30
N ILE A 19 0.05 -8.95 12.61
CA ILE A 19 -1.32 -9.26 12.99
C ILE A 19 -1.31 -9.91 14.36
N THR A 20 -2.03 -9.33 15.31
CA THR A 20 -2.31 -9.93 16.62
C THR A 20 -3.77 -10.33 16.69
N SER A 21 -4.03 -11.63 16.74
CA SER A 21 -5.39 -12.18 16.76
C SER A 21 -5.50 -13.45 17.60
N HIS A 22 -6.73 -13.88 17.87
CA HIS A 22 -7.04 -15.22 18.36
C HIS A 22 -8.40 -15.64 17.79
N ASP A 23 -8.71 -16.92 17.91
CA ASP A 23 -9.97 -17.48 17.43
C ASP A 23 -10.93 -17.73 18.58
N GLN A 24 -12.22 -17.50 18.33
CA GLN A 24 -13.31 -17.88 19.20
C GLN A 24 -14.28 -18.76 18.41
N GLY A 25 -14.45 -20.00 18.88
CA GLY A 25 -15.34 -20.98 18.29
C GLY A 25 -15.25 -22.33 18.98
N TYR A 26 -16.18 -23.22 18.62
CA TYR A 26 -16.16 -24.62 19.01
C TYR A 26 -15.76 -25.50 17.82
N CYS A 27 -14.92 -26.50 18.10
CA CYS A 27 -14.39 -27.44 17.13
C CYS A 27 -14.00 -28.71 17.88
N ASP A 28 -14.31 -29.87 17.29
CA ASP A 28 -13.95 -31.18 17.85
C ASP A 28 -12.48 -31.56 17.56
N ASP A 29 -11.96 -31.17 16.39
CA ASP A 29 -10.58 -31.45 15.99
C ASP A 29 -9.86 -30.22 15.42
N PRO A 30 -9.01 -29.56 16.22
CA PRO A 30 -8.31 -28.36 15.81
C PRO A 30 -7.38 -28.52 14.61
N SER A 31 -6.93 -29.75 14.35
CA SER A 31 -5.95 -30.06 13.31
C SER A 31 -6.57 -30.23 11.92
N LYS A 32 -7.90 -30.35 11.82
CA LYS A 32 -8.60 -30.76 10.60
C LYS A 32 -9.21 -29.62 9.76
N GLY A 33 -8.96 -28.35 10.08
CA GLY A 33 -9.67 -27.24 9.42
C GLY A 33 -8.90 -25.93 9.30
N LEU A 34 -9.33 -25.13 8.33
CA LEU A 34 -9.03 -23.70 8.21
C LEU A 34 -10.19 -22.91 8.80
N TRP A 35 -10.11 -22.61 10.09
CA TRP A 35 -11.24 -22.06 10.84
C TRP A 35 -11.40 -20.55 10.65
N SER A 36 -10.27 -19.87 10.55
CA SER A 36 -10.16 -18.43 10.37
C SER A 36 -8.85 -18.10 9.65
N TRP A 37 -8.85 -16.99 8.94
CA TRP A 37 -7.69 -16.55 8.18
C TRP A 37 -7.77 -15.04 7.94
N PHE A 38 -6.71 -14.49 7.38
CA PHE A 38 -6.67 -13.13 6.88
C PHE A 38 -6.48 -13.15 5.38
N ASP A 39 -7.30 -12.37 4.68
CA ASP A 39 -7.11 -12.06 3.26
C ASP A 39 -6.72 -10.59 3.11
N VAL A 40 -6.02 -10.28 2.02
CA VAL A 40 -5.73 -8.93 1.57
C VAL A 40 -6.28 -8.71 0.17
N SER A 41 -6.83 -7.52 -0.06
CA SER A 41 -7.26 -7.04 -1.38
C SER A 41 -6.55 -5.74 -1.73
N ILE A 42 -6.47 -5.45 -3.02
CA ILE A 42 -6.01 -4.16 -3.54
C ILE A 42 -7.24 -3.34 -3.89
N LEU A 43 -7.29 -2.12 -3.37
CA LEU A 43 -8.36 -1.16 -3.60
C LEU A 43 -7.81 -0.02 -4.44
N GLY A 44 -8.20 0.01 -5.70
CA GLY A 44 -7.90 1.10 -6.62
C GLY A 44 -8.85 2.27 -6.40
N THR A 45 -8.39 3.47 -6.77
CA THR A 45 -9.21 4.68 -6.77
C THR A 45 -9.53 5.07 -8.22
N GLU A 46 -10.79 5.41 -8.50
CA GLU A 46 -11.20 5.97 -9.79
C GLU A 46 -11.22 7.50 -9.78
N ARG A 47 -11.16 8.10 -8.59
CA ARG A 47 -11.18 9.56 -8.37
C ARG A 47 -9.93 9.97 -7.60
N GLU A 48 -9.14 10.87 -8.18
CA GLU A 48 -7.93 11.41 -7.54
C GLU A 48 -8.24 12.46 -6.47
N ASP A 49 -9.42 13.09 -6.53
CA ASP A 49 -9.68 14.35 -5.80
C ASP A 49 -10.29 14.18 -4.40
N GLU A 50 -10.88 13.02 -4.08
CA GLU A 50 -11.50 12.76 -2.77
C GLU A 50 -10.75 11.65 -2.04
N VAL A 51 -10.36 11.90 -0.79
CA VAL A 51 -9.83 10.87 0.10
C VAL A 51 -11.01 10.18 0.79
N PRO A 52 -11.38 8.95 0.38
CA PRO A 52 -12.50 8.25 1.00
C PRO A 52 -12.20 7.93 2.46
N THR A 53 -13.22 8.10 3.30
CA THR A 53 -13.19 7.69 4.71
C THR A 53 -13.69 6.26 4.84
N PHE A 54 -13.07 5.48 5.73
CA PHE A 54 -13.35 4.05 5.92
C PHE A 54 -13.81 3.69 7.34
N SER A 55 -13.91 4.68 8.23
CA SER A 55 -14.18 4.47 9.66
C SER A 55 -15.53 3.79 9.91
N ASP A 56 -16.51 4.04 9.06
CA ASP A 56 -17.86 3.47 9.12
C ASP A 56 -17.94 2.03 8.60
N LEU A 57 -17.03 1.63 7.72
CA LEU A 57 -16.97 0.27 7.17
C LEU A 57 -16.28 -0.74 8.09
N SER A 58 -15.66 -0.25 9.16
CA SER A 58 -15.11 -1.06 10.25
C SER A 58 -16.12 -1.29 11.39
N ASP A 59 -17.30 -0.68 11.32
CA ASP A 59 -18.39 -0.90 12.29
C ASP A 59 -18.87 -2.36 12.21
N PRO A 60 -19.04 -3.07 13.34
CA PRO A 60 -19.57 -4.43 13.38
C PRO A 60 -20.90 -4.62 12.62
N SER A 61 -21.76 -3.61 12.59
CA SER A 61 -23.04 -3.62 11.87
C SER A 61 -22.89 -3.56 10.35
N CYS A 62 -21.75 -3.05 9.86
CA CYS A 62 -21.41 -2.94 8.44
C CYS A 62 -20.61 -4.15 7.92
N LEU A 63 -20.24 -5.08 8.81
CA LEU A 63 -19.42 -6.25 8.47
C LEU A 63 -20.18 -7.23 7.56
N LYS A 64 -19.75 -7.28 6.30
CA LYS A 64 -20.19 -8.32 5.35
C LYS A 64 -19.27 -9.54 5.40
N PRO A 65 -19.81 -10.76 5.15
CA PRO A 65 -19.06 -12.01 5.30
C PRO A 65 -17.99 -12.24 4.23
N ARG A 66 -18.12 -11.59 3.06
CA ARG A 66 -17.16 -11.73 1.97
C ARG A 66 -16.72 -10.37 1.39
N PRO A 67 -15.46 -10.24 0.92
CA PRO A 67 -14.98 -9.04 0.25
C PRO A 67 -15.86 -8.63 -0.93
N GLU A 68 -16.37 -9.60 -1.68
CA GLU A 68 -17.22 -9.39 -2.87
C GLU A 68 -18.48 -8.59 -2.53
N ASP A 69 -19.02 -8.79 -1.31
CA ASP A 69 -20.24 -8.14 -0.86
C ASP A 69 -20.04 -6.63 -0.61
N TYR A 70 -18.79 -6.16 -0.50
CA TYR A 70 -18.47 -4.73 -0.36
C TYR A 70 -18.43 -3.99 -1.69
N GLY A 71 -18.50 -4.69 -2.83
CA GLY A 71 -18.30 -4.12 -4.17
C GLY A 71 -19.11 -2.85 -4.41
N GLN A 72 -20.43 -2.89 -4.23
CA GLN A 72 -21.29 -1.72 -4.45
C GLN A 72 -20.94 -0.55 -3.51
N VAL A 73 -20.73 -0.83 -2.22
CA VAL A 73 -20.42 0.20 -1.21
C VAL A 73 -19.09 0.88 -1.49
N LEU A 74 -18.12 0.14 -2.05
CA LEU A 74 -16.83 0.69 -2.47
C LEU A 74 -16.98 1.52 -3.76
N GLN A 75 -17.74 1.02 -4.73
CA GLN A 75 -18.01 1.72 -6.00
C GLN A 75 -18.72 3.05 -5.78
N ASP A 76 -19.69 3.09 -4.87
CA ASP A 76 -20.40 4.32 -4.49
C ASP A 76 -19.44 5.40 -3.94
N ARG A 77 -18.25 4.98 -3.47
CA ARG A 77 -17.16 5.85 -2.99
C ARG A 77 -16.05 6.08 -4.02
N GLY A 78 -16.26 5.68 -5.28
CA GLY A 78 -15.25 5.77 -6.35
C GLY A 78 -14.07 4.82 -6.17
N LEU A 79 -14.27 3.71 -5.47
CA LEU A 79 -13.24 2.69 -5.20
C LEU A 79 -13.63 1.36 -5.82
N HIS A 80 -12.65 0.59 -6.27
CA HIS A 80 -12.89 -0.75 -6.78
C HIS A 80 -11.85 -1.75 -6.27
N LEU A 81 -12.26 -3.01 -6.08
CA LEU A 81 -11.34 -4.09 -5.77
C LEU A 81 -10.70 -4.56 -7.07
N LYS A 82 -9.37 -4.54 -7.14
CA LYS A 82 -8.65 -5.01 -8.33
C LYS A 82 -8.71 -6.53 -8.47
N ASP A 83 -8.70 -6.97 -9.72
CA ASP A 83 -8.57 -8.37 -10.06
C ASP A 83 -7.16 -8.89 -9.74
N ILE A 84 -7.12 -10.01 -9.03
CA ILE A 84 -5.92 -10.75 -8.67
C ILE A 84 -5.93 -12.06 -9.48
N PRO A 85 -4.99 -12.25 -10.41
CA PRO A 85 -4.86 -13.48 -11.16
C PRO A 85 -4.74 -14.69 -10.23
N LYS A 86 -5.53 -15.74 -10.49
CA LYS A 86 -5.49 -16.99 -9.73
C LYS A 86 -5.03 -18.13 -10.64
N GLY A 87 -3.76 -18.14 -11.02
CA GLY A 87 -3.16 -19.22 -11.83
C GLY A 87 -4.07 -19.72 -12.96
N ASP A 88 -4.30 -21.03 -13.01
CA ASP A 88 -5.14 -21.71 -14.03
C ASP A 88 -6.66 -21.49 -13.87
N SER A 89 -7.10 -20.68 -12.90
CA SER A 89 -8.52 -20.39 -12.73
C SER A 89 -9.00 -19.39 -13.78
N ALA A 90 -10.04 -19.76 -14.52
CA ALA A 90 -10.66 -18.91 -15.53
C ALA A 90 -11.30 -17.62 -14.98
N LYS A 91 -11.37 -17.45 -13.65
CA LYS A 91 -11.90 -16.24 -13.01
C LYS A 91 -10.85 -15.66 -12.06
N PRO A 92 -10.48 -14.38 -12.22
CA PRO A 92 -9.66 -13.71 -11.23
C PRO A 92 -10.37 -13.68 -9.87
N GLY A 93 -9.57 -13.71 -8.80
CA GLY A 93 -10.08 -13.43 -7.46
C GLY A 93 -9.91 -11.95 -7.12
N ILE A 94 -10.49 -11.50 -6.02
CA ILE A 94 -10.32 -10.11 -5.53
C ILE A 94 -9.60 -10.05 -4.19
N ALA A 95 -9.24 -11.21 -3.63
CA ALA A 95 -8.49 -11.31 -2.38
C ALA A 95 -7.46 -12.44 -2.45
N LYS A 96 -6.29 -12.20 -1.85
CA LYS A 96 -5.22 -13.18 -1.63
C LYS A 96 -5.08 -13.46 -0.14
N ARG A 97 -4.88 -14.73 0.23
CA ARG A 97 -4.68 -15.11 1.63
C ARG A 97 -3.31 -14.62 2.13
N VAL A 98 -3.30 -13.90 3.26
CA VAL A 98 -2.10 -13.46 3.97
C VAL A 98 -1.58 -14.56 4.87
N THR A 99 -2.46 -15.11 5.71
CA THR A 99 -2.13 -16.16 6.68
C THR A 99 -3.40 -16.88 7.10
N ALA A 100 -3.28 -18.14 7.49
CA ALA A 100 -4.35 -18.90 8.11
C ALA A 100 -4.01 -19.15 9.58
N ASN A 101 -4.98 -18.97 10.46
CA ASN A 101 -4.80 -19.30 11.86
C ASN A 101 -4.97 -20.82 12.05
N LYS A 102 -4.03 -21.42 12.77
CA LYS A 102 -4.34 -22.65 13.53
C LYS A 102 -5.15 -22.19 14.75
N ILE A 103 -6.09 -23.00 15.23
CA ILE A 103 -6.94 -22.57 16.35
C ILE A 103 -6.07 -22.17 17.53
N HIS A 104 -6.13 -20.89 17.88
CA HIS A 104 -5.48 -20.36 19.07
C HIS A 104 -6.51 -19.60 19.90
N ARG A 105 -6.78 -20.08 21.12
CA ARG A 105 -7.68 -19.41 22.08
C ARG A 105 -6.99 -18.28 22.84
N THR A 106 -5.68 -18.11 22.65
CA THR A 106 -4.86 -17.05 23.24
C THR A 106 -4.36 -16.11 22.16
N TRP A 107 -4.05 -14.87 22.54
CA TRP A 107 -3.46 -13.89 21.63
C TRP A 107 -2.17 -14.42 21.01
N GLN A 108 -2.13 -14.47 19.68
CA GLN A 108 -0.95 -14.81 18.90
C GLN A 108 -0.59 -13.65 17.98
N GLN A 109 0.70 -13.39 17.85
CA GLN A 109 1.23 -12.43 16.90
C GLN A 109 1.85 -13.18 15.72
N GLN A 110 1.48 -12.79 14.51
CA GLN A 110 2.03 -13.32 13.26
C GLN A 110 2.62 -12.16 12.47
N VAL A 111 3.86 -12.35 12.00
CA VAL A 111 4.57 -11.39 11.15
C VAL A 111 4.80 -12.07 9.79
N ILE A 112 4.22 -11.50 8.74
CA ILE A 112 4.29 -12.00 7.37
C ILE A 112 4.92 -10.92 6.52
N ILE A 113 5.94 -11.28 5.75
CA ILE A 113 6.68 -10.36 4.89
C ILE A 113 6.60 -10.90 3.46
N TRP A 114 6.11 -10.07 2.55
CA TRP A 114 6.11 -10.32 1.12
C TRP A 114 7.08 -9.36 0.46
N ARG A 115 7.98 -9.86 -0.39
CA ARG A 115 8.94 -9.04 -1.15
C ARG A 115 8.90 -9.41 -2.62
N LEU A 116 9.05 -8.41 -3.48
CA LEU A 116 9.14 -8.63 -4.93
C LEU A 116 10.31 -9.56 -5.29
N GLU A 117 11.44 -9.42 -4.59
CA GLU A 117 12.66 -10.22 -4.83
C GLU A 117 12.48 -11.72 -4.54
N ASP A 118 11.54 -12.08 -3.65
CA ASP A 118 11.30 -13.48 -3.28
C ASP A 118 10.59 -14.26 -4.40
N GLY A 119 10.00 -13.55 -5.38
CA GLY A 119 9.25 -14.15 -6.49
C GLY A 119 7.94 -14.82 -6.05
N GLY A 120 7.39 -15.66 -6.94
CA GLY A 120 6.19 -16.44 -6.65
C GLY A 120 4.88 -15.65 -6.65
N ASP A 121 3.86 -16.23 -6.01
CA ASP A 121 2.50 -15.68 -6.01
C ASP A 121 2.39 -14.40 -5.19
N GLU A 122 3.22 -14.23 -4.16
CA GLU A 122 3.28 -13.01 -3.33
C GLU A 122 3.89 -11.86 -4.12
N ALA A 123 5.03 -12.08 -4.80
CA ALA A 123 5.60 -11.07 -5.67
C ALA A 123 4.65 -10.71 -6.82
N SER A 124 3.94 -11.69 -7.38
CA SER A 124 2.92 -11.46 -8.42
C SER A 124 1.72 -10.64 -7.93
N PHE A 125 1.39 -10.72 -6.65
CA PHE A 125 0.39 -9.83 -6.05
C PHE A 125 0.96 -8.41 -5.88
N LEU A 126 2.20 -8.29 -5.40
CA LEU A 126 2.84 -6.99 -5.19
C LEU A 126 3.06 -6.22 -6.50
N SER A 127 3.29 -6.91 -7.62
CA SER A 127 3.46 -6.27 -8.93
C SER A 127 2.18 -5.65 -9.50
N LEU A 128 1.02 -5.93 -8.90
CA LEU A 128 -0.26 -5.30 -9.24
C LEU A 128 -0.48 -3.95 -8.54
N LEU A 129 0.37 -3.63 -7.54
CA LEU A 129 0.25 -2.42 -6.75
C LEU A 129 0.72 -1.21 -7.56
N GLU A 130 -0.14 -0.21 -7.62
CA GLU A 130 0.14 1.08 -8.23
C GLU A 130 0.19 2.18 -7.17
N GLU A 131 0.76 3.32 -7.54
CA GLU A 131 0.72 4.51 -6.68
C GLU A 131 -0.74 4.90 -6.42
N GLY A 132 -1.06 5.22 -5.17
CA GLY A 132 -2.41 5.61 -4.77
C GLY A 132 -3.33 4.44 -4.40
N ASP A 133 -2.99 3.20 -4.78
CA ASP A 133 -3.72 2.01 -4.33
C ASP A 133 -3.74 1.90 -2.81
N ARG A 134 -4.67 1.13 -2.26
CA ARG A 134 -4.74 0.81 -0.84
C ARG A 134 -4.80 -0.69 -0.63
N LEU A 135 -4.25 -1.16 0.49
CA LEU A 135 -4.41 -2.53 0.94
C LEU A 135 -5.54 -2.63 1.94
N VAL A 136 -6.42 -3.60 1.75
CA VAL A 136 -7.53 -3.89 2.65
C VAL A 136 -7.33 -5.26 3.28
N ILE A 137 -7.29 -5.32 4.61
CA ILE A 137 -7.22 -6.57 5.37
C ILE A 137 -8.61 -7.00 5.82
N TRP A 138 -8.90 -8.27 5.57
CA TRP A 138 -10.13 -8.96 5.95
C TRP A 138 -9.79 -10.05 6.96
N ALA A 139 -10.35 -10.01 8.16
CA ALA A 139 -10.38 -11.19 9.02
C ALA A 139 -11.60 -12.02 8.65
N ARG A 140 -11.38 -13.29 8.32
CA ARG A 140 -12.37 -14.23 7.82
C ARG A 140 -12.54 -15.38 8.79
N THR A 141 -13.73 -15.97 8.77
CA THR A 141 -14.04 -17.23 9.46
C THR A 141 -14.79 -18.16 8.51
N GLN A 142 -14.63 -19.47 8.72
CA GLN A 142 -15.28 -20.48 7.90
C GLN A 142 -16.77 -20.62 8.23
N PHE A 143 -17.13 -20.49 9.50
CA PHE A 143 -18.46 -20.79 10.01
C PHE A 143 -19.07 -19.59 10.74
N PRO A 144 -20.40 -19.37 10.66
CA PRO A 144 -21.08 -18.24 11.32
C PRO A 144 -20.90 -18.18 12.85
N GLY A 145 -20.67 -19.33 13.50
CA GLY A 145 -20.42 -19.40 14.95
C GLY A 145 -18.96 -19.12 15.36
N TRP A 146 -18.11 -18.74 14.40
CA TRP A 146 -16.71 -18.43 14.62
C TRP A 146 -16.44 -16.95 14.49
N VAL A 147 -15.57 -16.45 15.37
CA VAL A 147 -15.07 -15.08 15.34
C VAL A 147 -13.55 -15.11 15.29
N ASN A 148 -12.97 -14.37 14.34
CA ASN A 148 -11.55 -14.05 14.32
C ASN A 148 -11.37 -12.76 15.11
N CYS A 149 -10.99 -12.87 16.38
CA CYS A 149 -10.83 -11.74 17.28
C CYS A 149 -9.49 -11.06 16.99
N VAL A 150 -9.54 -9.84 16.48
CA VAL A 150 -8.34 -9.07 16.11
C VAL A 150 -8.08 -8.00 17.16
N LYS A 151 -6.90 -8.03 17.76
CA LYS A 151 -6.44 -6.97 18.69
C LYS A 151 -5.69 -5.88 17.95
N LYS A 152 -4.89 -6.23 16.95
CA LYS A 152 -4.03 -5.30 16.23
C LYS A 152 -3.73 -5.80 14.83
N VAL A 153 -3.75 -4.91 13.85
CA VAL A 153 -3.23 -5.13 12.50
C VAL A 153 -2.40 -3.92 12.14
N GLU A 154 -1.19 -4.15 11.64
CA GLU A 154 -0.32 -3.13 11.08
C GLU A 154 0.15 -3.58 9.70
N ILE A 155 0.24 -2.62 8.78
CA ILE A 155 0.82 -2.79 7.46
C ILE A 155 1.99 -1.82 7.39
N MET A 156 3.19 -2.33 7.10
CA MET A 156 4.36 -1.51 6.82
C MET A 156 4.78 -1.75 5.37
N ILE A 157 5.14 -0.67 4.68
CA ILE A 157 5.47 -0.67 3.27
C ILE A 157 6.94 -0.32 3.12
N SER A 158 7.67 -1.08 2.31
CA SER A 158 8.99 -0.70 1.82
C SER A 158 8.89 -0.35 0.35
N VAL A 159 9.67 0.64 -0.06
CA VAL A 159 9.79 1.06 -1.46
C VAL A 159 11.19 0.75 -1.96
N ASP A 160 11.32 0.51 -3.25
CA ASP A 160 12.64 0.41 -3.90
C ASP A 160 13.27 1.81 -3.95
N GLU A 161 14.49 1.95 -3.41
CA GLU A 161 15.28 3.19 -3.42
C GLU A 161 15.51 3.71 -4.85
N THR A 162 15.48 2.83 -5.85
CA THR A 162 15.63 3.19 -7.27
C THR A 162 14.48 4.09 -7.76
N THR A 163 13.29 4.00 -7.15
CA THR A 163 12.10 4.82 -7.49
C THR A 163 12.12 6.21 -6.88
N GLN A 164 12.90 6.46 -5.81
CA GLN A 164 13.13 7.81 -5.29
C GLN A 164 13.96 8.67 -6.26
N ALA A 165 14.86 8.04 -7.04
CA ALA A 165 15.76 8.74 -7.96
C ALA A 165 15.11 9.24 -9.26
N VAL A 166 13.85 8.87 -9.54
CA VAL A 166 13.09 9.33 -10.72
C VAL A 166 12.25 10.59 -10.42
N GLN A 167 12.42 11.20 -9.24
CA GLN A 167 12.15 12.63 -9.10
C GLN A 167 13.20 13.40 -9.91
N VAL A 168 12.91 13.61 -11.19
CA VAL A 168 13.72 14.40 -12.12
C VAL A 168 14.06 15.75 -11.47
N PRO A 169 15.33 16.18 -11.49
CA PRO A 169 15.69 17.53 -11.07
C PRO A 169 14.93 18.49 -11.97
N VAL A 170 14.15 19.41 -11.39
CA VAL A 170 13.73 20.59 -12.13
C VAL A 170 15.03 21.30 -12.53
N ARG A 171 15.43 21.08 -13.78
CA ARG A 171 16.41 21.89 -14.48
C ARG A 171 15.83 23.31 -14.48
N SER A 172 16.35 24.18 -13.62
CA SER A 172 16.25 25.61 -13.83
C SER A 172 16.89 25.91 -15.17
N ALA A 173 16.07 26.01 -16.21
CA ALA A 173 16.51 26.41 -17.53
C ALA A 173 16.77 27.92 -17.52
N LEU A 174 18.00 28.26 -17.93
CA LEU A 174 18.39 29.49 -18.62
C LEU A 174 18.42 30.79 -17.80
N THR A 175 19.63 31.17 -17.40
CA THR A 175 20.09 32.55 -17.61
C THR A 175 21.59 32.58 -17.82
N LEU A 176 22.00 32.79 -19.07
CA LEU A 176 23.15 33.60 -19.49
C LEU A 176 22.83 34.02 -20.95
N PRO A 177 23.08 35.28 -21.31
CA PRO A 177 24.43 35.60 -21.73
C PRO A 177 25.03 36.80 -21.02
N GLU A 178 26.36 36.78 -21.01
CA GLU A 178 27.26 37.89 -20.77
C GLU A 178 26.80 39.14 -21.52
N ASN A 179 26.82 40.28 -20.82
CA ASN A 179 27.07 41.55 -21.47
C ASN A 179 28.29 42.18 -20.81
N THR A 180 29.41 41.98 -21.49
CA THR A 180 30.62 42.79 -21.48
C THR A 180 30.22 44.27 -21.60
N SER A 181 30.44 45.05 -20.54
CA SER A 181 30.49 46.51 -20.65
C SER A 181 31.94 46.92 -20.61
N TYR A 182 32.55 46.91 -21.79
CA TYR A 182 33.78 47.61 -22.10
C TYR A 182 33.40 49.07 -22.34
N SER A 183 33.85 49.98 -21.48
CA SER A 183 33.90 51.40 -21.79
C SER A 183 35.33 51.87 -21.54
N ASP A 184 36.11 51.89 -22.61
CA ASP A 184 37.33 52.68 -22.74
C ASP A 184 37.02 54.16 -22.51
N THR A 185 37.83 54.83 -21.69
CA THR A 185 38.52 56.06 -22.12
C THR A 185 39.74 56.32 -21.24
N TYR A 186 40.87 56.33 -21.93
CA TYR A 186 42.24 56.70 -21.60
C TYR A 186 42.43 58.01 -20.80
N HIS A 187 43.39 58.05 -19.86
CA HIS A 187 44.76 58.54 -20.11
C HIS A 187 45.60 58.56 -18.81
N GLU A 188 46.69 57.81 -18.81
CA GLU A 188 47.89 58.05 -18.00
C GLU A 188 48.83 58.93 -18.84
N GLU A 189 49.31 60.06 -18.31
CA GLU A 189 50.67 60.52 -18.60
C GLU A 189 51.20 61.43 -17.49
N THR A 190 52.33 60.99 -16.93
CA THR A 190 53.23 61.62 -15.98
C THR A 190 53.97 62.81 -16.62
N VAL A 191 54.37 63.83 -15.84
CA VAL A 191 55.73 64.44 -15.85
C VAL A 191 55.80 65.71 -14.96
N ASN A 192 56.73 65.64 -14.00
CA ASN A 192 57.63 66.63 -13.38
C ASN A 192 57.45 68.16 -13.59
N GLY A 193 57.77 68.92 -12.52
CA GLY A 193 58.54 70.16 -12.66
C GLY A 193 58.10 71.34 -11.78
N ALA A 194 59.00 71.79 -10.89
CA ALA A 194 58.91 72.98 -10.04
C ALA A 194 58.89 74.32 -10.83
N PRO A 195 58.70 75.47 -10.18
CA PRO A 195 59.75 76.10 -9.37
C PRO A 195 59.32 76.50 -7.95
#